data_AF-A0A7R8D724-F1
#
_entry.id   AF-A0A7R8D724-F1
#
_cell.length_a   1.000
_cell.length_b   1.000
_cell.length_c   1.000
_cell.angle_alpha   90.00
_cell.angle_beta   90.00
_cell.angle_gamma   90.00
#
_symmetry.space_group_name_H-M   'P 1'
#
loop_
_entity.id
_entity.type
_entity.pdbx_description
1 polymer ?
#
loop_
_entity_poly.entity_id
_entity_poly.type
_entity_poly.pdbx_seq_one_letter_code
_entity_poly.pdbx_strand_id
1 'polypeptide(L)'
;MVILLSHGISSTKEREACSNILPDEEFRVFLTMNAKASVNWKLKTKVRLIELNWTLAPEAKTIDWVGLFRRDPMIKFSHPIVGVSAFGFGGYFLTRFKFPKYPFHGMKSPQSTCLYGYWIGYISGNRTLKSNCLKLQPNWMWEDKDLIGSVPLNKLMIPGSHNSGSYLDFLGLSRINIIYRYTVNQGEDVWNQLLYGIRYLDIRVGYYKDTPEKFWVVHDFVRMNPLYEVLSDVRRFLQRTNEIVIMDFHRFPTGFEEGGMQHSELVRFLTRELGEFMAPDWIGRNVSMNDLWRINRTLILTYAHYPSSAYNNIIWSEVPQSWADEGSVLPLKKFLKREMNKNSKATYFWAAMTHLTTSPIDIVLNLNGGLRELSDKIARQVNIWYRVEWWDEANIVATDFFLGNNIIEESIIANRKRVSTSGPISSLFSKLHRLIIIGSSLRSSLSQINSRKDNKYNGIEDEDEDSKKWDLERNKSPLKSRISNKKVNMKLTQDNIMEWFLLSATGTNKSKEYYSSLLDKQMKDTLQQKEIDSN
;
A
#
# COMPACT_ATOMS: atom_id res chain seq x y z
N MET A 1 -12.71 -59.91 18.37
CA MET A 1 -13.13 -60.49 17.08
C MET A 1 -13.07 -59.33 16.09
N VAL A 2 -12.02 -59.09 15.29
CA VAL A 2 -10.99 -59.92 14.65
C VAL A 2 -9.63 -59.18 14.68
N ILE A 3 -8.57 -59.98 14.59
CA ILE A 3 -7.15 -59.71 14.83
C ILE A 3 -6.42 -59.12 13.60
N LEU A 4 -5.36 -58.34 13.88
CA LEU A 4 -4.14 -57.98 13.11
C LEU A 4 -4.01 -58.47 11.65
N LEU A 5 -3.44 -57.63 10.78
CA LEU A 5 -2.29 -57.98 9.94
C LEU A 5 -1.53 -56.72 9.49
N SER A 6 -0.41 -56.48 10.16
CA SER A 6 0.73 -55.73 9.64
C SER A 6 1.44 -56.59 8.59
N HIS A 7 1.59 -56.12 7.35
CA HIS A 7 2.64 -56.57 6.43
C HIS A 7 3.21 -55.33 5.74
N GLY A 8 4.49 -55.07 6.00
CA GLY A 8 5.25 -54.06 5.30
C GLY A 8 5.59 -54.54 3.90
N ILE A 9 5.45 -53.63 2.93
CA ILE A 9 6.27 -53.63 1.72
C ILE A 9 6.88 -52.23 1.63
N SER A 10 8.21 -52.25 1.66
CA SER A 10 9.10 -51.13 1.38
C SER A 10 8.74 -50.46 0.07
N SER A 11 8.50 -49.15 0.08
CA SER A 11 9.08 -48.30 -0.94
C SER A 11 9.49 -46.99 -0.30
N THR A 12 10.79 -46.86 -0.11
CA THR A 12 11.54 -45.67 0.32
C THR A 12 11.40 -44.47 -0.64
N LYS A 13 10.45 -44.48 -1.59
CA LYS A 13 10.23 -43.42 -2.58
C LYS A 13 9.09 -42.44 -2.24
N GLU A 14 8.19 -42.75 -1.31
CA GLU A 14 7.10 -41.84 -0.94
C GLU A 14 7.46 -40.87 0.20
N ARG A 15 8.55 -41.15 0.95
CA ARG A 15 9.07 -40.22 1.97
C ARG A 15 10.02 -39.15 1.40
N GLU A 16 10.50 -39.29 0.17
CA GLU A 16 11.34 -38.27 -0.50
C GLU A 16 10.53 -37.19 -1.23
N ALA A 17 9.21 -37.37 -1.42
CA ALA A 17 8.38 -36.37 -2.10
C ALA A 17 7.80 -35.28 -1.17
N CYS A 18 7.87 -35.48 0.15
CA CYS A 18 7.39 -34.51 1.16
C CYS A 18 8.50 -33.67 1.80
N SER A 19 9.75 -33.78 1.34
CA SER A 19 10.90 -32.99 1.82
C SER A 19 11.26 -31.79 0.95
N ASN A 20 10.55 -31.55 -0.17
CA ASN A 20 10.87 -30.46 -1.11
C ASN A 20 9.95 -29.25 -0.98
N ILE A 21 9.51 -28.92 0.24
CA ILE A 21 9.24 -27.50 0.55
C ILE A 21 10.61 -26.90 0.82
N LEU A 22 11.14 -26.10 -0.10
CA LEU A 22 12.41 -25.42 0.12
C LEU A 22 12.29 -24.56 1.40
N PRO A 23 13.04 -24.86 2.48
CA PRO A 23 13.06 -24.05 3.70
C PRO A 23 13.46 -22.58 3.43
N ASP A 24 14.03 -22.32 2.25
CA ASP A 24 14.48 -21.03 1.77
C ASP A 24 13.33 -20.09 1.33
N GLU A 25 12.10 -20.60 1.15
CA GLU A 25 10.93 -19.78 0.79
C GLU A 25 10.34 -19.00 1.98
N GLU A 26 10.48 -19.47 3.22
CA GLU A 26 9.99 -18.72 4.38
C GLU A 26 11.06 -17.80 4.98
N PHE A 27 12.34 -18.14 4.79
CA PHE A 27 13.45 -17.31 5.25
C PHE A 27 13.60 -16.07 4.36
N ARG A 28 13.40 -14.88 4.94
CA ARG A 28 13.40 -13.60 4.25
C ARG A 28 14.18 -12.57 5.04
N VAL A 29 14.90 -11.73 4.33
CA VAL A 29 15.37 -10.43 4.82
C VAL A 29 15.03 -9.38 3.77
N PHE A 30 14.53 -8.23 4.19
CA PHE A 30 14.21 -7.13 3.30
C PHE A 30 14.21 -5.79 4.04
N LEU A 31 14.31 -4.72 3.26
CA LEU A 31 14.24 -3.35 3.76
C LEU A 31 12.90 -2.74 3.37
N THR A 32 12.27 -2.02 4.30
CA THR A 32 11.13 -1.14 4.01
C THR A 32 11.45 0.28 4.45
N MET A 33 10.67 1.25 3.97
CA MET A 33 10.70 2.63 4.40
C MET A 33 9.49 2.92 5.27
N ASN A 34 9.73 3.13 6.56
CA ASN A 34 8.68 3.38 7.52
C ASN A 34 7.82 4.59 7.13
N ALA A 35 6.50 4.41 7.15
CA ALA A 35 5.53 5.40 6.69
C ALA A 35 5.41 6.61 7.62
N LYS A 36 5.77 6.47 8.91
CA LYS A 36 5.60 7.52 9.92
C LYS A 36 6.40 8.77 9.58
N ALA A 37 5.82 9.90 9.95
CA ALA A 37 6.43 11.21 9.82
C ALA A 37 6.24 12.00 11.11
N SER A 38 7.31 12.60 11.62
CA SER A 38 7.25 13.50 12.77
C SER A 38 8.30 14.60 12.66
N VAL A 39 8.12 15.66 13.44
CA VAL A 39 9.12 16.72 13.66
C VAL A 39 9.43 16.74 15.14
N ASN A 40 10.72 16.73 15.50
CA ASN A 40 11.10 16.84 16.89
C ASN A 40 11.16 18.30 17.35
N TRP A 41 11.36 18.51 18.65
CA TRP A 41 11.46 19.84 19.26
C TRP A 41 12.60 20.72 18.69
N LYS A 42 13.60 20.12 18.02
CA LYS A 42 14.67 20.83 17.30
C LYS A 42 14.34 21.09 15.83
N LEU A 43 13.07 21.00 15.43
CA LEU A 43 12.57 21.15 14.06
C LEU A 43 13.16 20.13 13.04
N LYS A 44 13.83 19.08 13.51
CA LYS A 44 14.36 18.03 12.63
C LYS A 44 13.25 17.04 12.30
N THR A 45 13.04 16.80 11.01
CA THR A 45 12.11 15.79 10.51
C THR A 45 12.63 14.39 10.81
N LYS A 46 11.74 13.46 11.18
CA LYS A 46 11.95 12.02 11.19
C LYS A 46 10.94 11.42 10.21
N VAL A 47 11.44 11.06 9.02
CA VAL A 47 10.67 10.50 7.91
C VAL A 47 11.55 9.52 7.14
N ARG A 48 10.92 8.59 6.42
CA ARG A 48 11.61 7.63 5.54
C ARG A 48 12.70 6.87 6.29
N LEU A 49 12.43 6.47 7.52
CA LEU A 49 13.38 5.70 8.29
C LEU A 49 13.46 4.29 7.72
N ILE A 50 14.69 3.77 7.61
CA ILE A 50 14.93 2.41 7.13
C ILE A 50 14.48 1.44 8.22
N GLU A 51 13.63 0.49 7.86
CA GLU A 51 13.20 -0.59 8.72
C GLU A 51 13.76 -1.91 8.20
N LEU A 52 14.46 -2.64 9.07
CA LEU A 52 14.95 -3.98 8.80
C LEU A 52 13.81 -4.95 9.09
N ASN A 53 13.54 -5.88 8.17
CA ASN A 53 12.53 -6.91 8.36
C ASN A 53 13.12 -8.29 8.04
N TRP A 54 12.83 -9.28 8.87
CA TRP A 54 13.31 -10.63 8.68
C TRP A 54 12.38 -11.70 9.26
N THR A 55 12.52 -12.91 8.73
CA THR A 55 12.09 -14.14 9.40
C THR A 55 13.31 -14.88 9.90
N LEU A 56 13.13 -15.73 10.92
CA LEU A 56 14.21 -16.57 11.42
C LEU A 56 14.60 -17.61 10.38
N ALA A 57 15.90 -17.89 10.26
CA ALA A 57 16.37 -19.02 9.49
C ALA A 57 15.86 -20.34 10.10
N PRO A 58 15.66 -21.40 9.30
CA PRO A 58 15.19 -22.69 9.80
C PRO A 58 16.03 -23.27 10.95
N GLU A 59 17.34 -23.04 10.92
CA GLU A 59 18.31 -23.46 11.94
C GLU A 59 18.90 -22.26 12.70
N ALA A 60 18.08 -21.23 12.92
CA ALA A 60 18.52 -20.01 13.58
C ALA A 60 19.08 -20.29 14.99
N LYS A 61 20.24 -19.69 15.28
CA LYS A 61 20.94 -19.78 16.58
C LYS A 61 20.72 -18.49 17.36
N THR A 62 20.64 -18.56 18.68
CA THR A 62 20.40 -17.38 19.53
C THR A 62 21.42 -16.24 19.37
N ILE A 63 22.62 -16.56 18.88
CA ILE A 63 23.70 -15.61 18.55
C ILE A 63 23.56 -14.94 17.17
N ASP A 64 22.60 -15.39 16.35
CA ASP A 64 22.37 -14.84 15.02
C ASP A 64 21.86 -13.41 15.12
N TRP A 65 22.23 -12.60 14.14
CA TRP A 65 21.92 -11.18 14.12
C TRP A 65 21.66 -10.68 12.71
N VAL A 66 20.93 -9.57 12.62
CA VAL A 66 20.57 -8.93 11.37
C VAL A 66 21.26 -7.57 11.30
N GLY A 67 21.88 -7.30 10.15
CA GLY A 67 22.67 -6.10 9.92
C GLY A 67 22.14 -5.24 8.77
N LEU A 68 22.33 -3.93 8.90
CA LEU A 68 22.25 -2.96 7.80
C LEU A 68 23.68 -2.67 7.31
N PHE A 69 23.93 -2.74 6.01
CA PHE A 69 25.24 -2.60 5.38
C PHE A 69 25.23 -1.55 4.26
N ARG A 70 26.42 -1.10 3.86
CA ARG A 70 26.65 -0.18 2.73
C ARG A 70 26.89 -0.87 1.37
N ARG A 71 26.93 -2.19 1.38
CA ARG A 71 27.17 -3.07 0.22
C ARG A 71 26.60 -4.44 0.55
N ASP A 72 26.41 -5.27 -0.46
CA ASP A 72 25.90 -6.63 -0.28
C ASP A 72 26.86 -7.45 0.63
N PRO A 73 26.41 -7.86 1.83
CA PRO A 73 27.23 -8.66 2.74
C PRO A 73 27.43 -10.10 2.26
N MET A 74 26.69 -10.58 1.25
CA MET A 74 26.95 -11.87 0.59
C MET A 74 28.16 -11.79 -0.35
N ILE A 75 28.32 -10.66 -1.06
CA ILE A 75 29.45 -10.45 -1.98
C ILE A 75 30.71 -10.06 -1.19
N LYS A 76 30.57 -9.11 -0.26
CA LYS A 76 31.69 -8.65 0.56
C LYS A 76 31.20 -8.26 1.94
N PHE A 77 31.49 -9.14 2.91
CA PHE A 77 31.23 -8.85 4.32
C PHE A 77 31.97 -7.59 4.75
N SER A 78 31.26 -6.69 5.42
CA SER A 78 31.78 -5.40 5.90
C SER A 78 31.17 -5.07 7.25
N HIS A 79 31.72 -4.08 7.96
CA HIS A 79 31.15 -3.65 9.22
C HIS A 79 29.71 -3.14 9.01
N PRO A 80 28.75 -3.61 9.82
CA PRO A 80 27.37 -3.15 9.74
C PRO A 80 27.25 -1.70 10.23
N ILE A 81 26.35 -0.94 9.59
CA ILE A 81 25.89 0.38 10.06
C ILE A 81 25.05 0.21 11.34
N VAL A 82 24.24 -0.85 11.38
CA VAL A 82 23.37 -1.25 12.48
C VAL A 82 23.40 -2.76 12.55
N GLY A 83 23.54 -3.33 13.75
CA GLY A 83 23.37 -4.76 14.01
C GLY A 83 22.41 -4.96 15.18
N VAL A 84 21.47 -5.90 15.04
CA VAL A 84 20.50 -6.26 16.09
C VAL A 84 20.36 -7.77 16.18
N SER A 85 20.07 -8.30 17.37
CA SER A 85 19.80 -9.73 17.54
C SER A 85 18.62 -10.17 16.67
N ALA A 86 18.77 -11.30 15.97
CA ALA A 86 17.72 -11.86 15.12
C ALA A 86 16.54 -12.40 15.94
N PHE A 87 16.77 -12.77 17.21
CA PHE A 87 15.75 -13.26 18.13
C PHE A 87 15.04 -12.12 18.88
N GLY A 88 15.56 -10.90 18.79
CA GLY A 88 14.93 -9.71 19.34
C GLY A 88 13.82 -9.15 18.44
N PHE A 89 13.02 -8.23 18.99
CA PHE A 89 12.19 -7.28 18.24
C PHE A 89 11.06 -7.84 17.35
N GLY A 90 10.79 -9.15 17.39
CA GLY A 90 9.64 -9.74 16.68
C GLY A 90 9.80 -9.74 15.15
N GLY A 91 11.03 -9.83 14.65
CA GLY A 91 11.31 -9.94 13.21
C GLY A 91 11.40 -8.61 12.46
N TYR A 92 11.46 -7.48 13.16
CA TYR A 92 11.74 -6.19 12.53
C TYR A 92 12.49 -5.23 13.45
N PHE A 93 13.17 -4.23 12.88
CA PHE A 93 13.84 -3.18 13.63
C PHE A 93 13.85 -1.85 12.88
N LEU A 94 13.25 -0.82 13.49
CA LEU A 94 13.24 0.53 12.94
C LEU A 94 14.54 1.26 13.27
N THR A 95 15.31 1.61 12.25
CA THR A 95 16.59 2.31 12.44
C THR A 95 16.41 3.82 12.59
N ARG A 96 17.49 4.51 12.99
CA ARG A 96 17.57 5.98 12.95
C ARG A 96 18.01 6.54 11.60
N PHE A 97 18.32 5.67 10.62
CA PHE A 97 18.87 6.08 9.33
C PHE A 97 17.75 6.37 8.35
N LYS A 98 17.89 7.49 7.63
CA LYS A 98 16.93 7.91 6.61
C LYS A 98 17.32 7.33 5.26
N PHE A 99 16.32 6.85 4.54
CA PHE A 99 16.45 6.51 3.14
C PHE A 99 16.30 7.78 2.28
N PRO A 100 17.26 8.09 1.39
CA PRO A 100 17.19 9.28 0.56
C PRO A 100 15.94 9.32 -0.31
N LYS A 101 15.48 10.54 -0.61
CA LYS A 101 14.50 10.79 -1.66
C LYS A 101 15.27 11.28 -2.88
N TYR A 102 15.05 10.65 -4.03
CA TYR A 102 15.61 11.13 -5.28
C TYR A 102 14.51 11.15 -6.33
N PRO A 103 14.33 12.27 -7.05
CA PRO A 103 13.46 12.30 -8.20
C PRO A 103 14.11 11.51 -9.34
N PHE A 104 13.59 10.32 -9.65
CA PHE A 104 14.11 9.50 -10.74
C PHE A 104 13.70 10.02 -12.13
N HIS A 105 13.19 11.26 -12.25
CA HIS A 105 12.63 11.79 -13.50
C HIS A 105 13.63 11.84 -14.67
N GLY A 106 14.94 11.92 -14.38
CA GLY A 106 16.01 11.88 -15.38
C GLY A 106 16.38 10.48 -15.89
N MET A 107 15.79 9.42 -15.35
CA MET A 107 16.11 8.04 -15.72
C MET A 107 15.52 7.68 -17.09
N LYS A 108 16.40 7.55 -18.11
CA LYS A 108 16.01 7.27 -19.50
C LYS A 108 15.69 5.80 -19.77
N SER A 109 16.45 4.88 -19.16
CA SER A 109 16.25 3.43 -19.28
C SER A 109 16.16 2.85 -17.87
N PRO A 110 14.96 2.75 -17.29
CA PRO A 110 14.82 2.28 -15.92
C PRO A 110 15.16 0.79 -15.87
N GLN A 111 16.02 0.40 -14.93
CA GLN A 111 16.45 -0.98 -14.72
C GLN A 111 16.32 -1.37 -13.25
N SER A 112 16.20 -2.67 -13.01
CA SER A 112 16.17 -3.23 -11.66
C SER A 112 17.51 -2.99 -10.97
N THR A 113 17.52 -2.21 -9.89
CA THR A 113 18.76 -1.87 -9.16
C THR A 113 18.51 -1.63 -7.68
N CYS A 114 19.44 -2.11 -6.85
CA CYS A 114 19.51 -1.73 -5.45
C CYS A 114 19.80 -0.24 -5.29
N LEU A 115 19.17 0.38 -4.30
CA LEU A 115 19.19 1.82 -4.13
C LEU A 115 20.11 2.27 -2.98
N TYR A 116 20.89 3.32 -3.25
CA TYR A 116 21.77 4.04 -2.28
C TYR A 116 22.73 3.18 -1.46
N GLY A 117 23.03 1.97 -1.95
CA GLY A 117 23.93 1.03 -1.29
C GLY A 117 23.43 0.55 0.07
N TYR A 118 22.14 0.64 0.39
CA TYR A 118 21.64 0.04 1.63
C TYR A 118 21.25 -1.41 1.41
N TRP A 119 21.84 -2.28 2.23
CA TRP A 119 21.63 -3.73 2.19
C TRP A 119 21.28 -4.25 3.57
N ILE A 120 20.38 -5.22 3.64
CA ILE A 120 20.14 -6.01 4.85
C ILE A 120 20.84 -7.36 4.70
N GLY A 121 21.39 -7.89 5.79
CA GLY A 121 21.96 -9.23 5.84
C GLY A 121 21.59 -9.96 7.12
N TYR A 122 21.22 -11.24 7.01
CA TYR A 122 21.11 -12.15 8.15
C TYR A 122 22.43 -12.87 8.35
N ILE A 123 23.01 -12.77 9.54
CA ILE A 123 24.35 -13.26 9.84
C ILE A 123 24.26 -14.36 10.90
N SER A 124 24.88 -15.50 10.61
CA SER A 124 25.07 -16.60 11.57
C SER A 124 26.55 -16.93 11.68
N GLY A 125 27.11 -16.77 12.88
CA GLY A 125 28.56 -16.80 13.10
C GLY A 125 29.27 -15.74 12.24
N ASN A 126 30.16 -16.18 11.35
CA ASN A 126 30.90 -15.31 10.41
C ASN A 126 30.38 -15.39 8.97
N ARG A 127 29.16 -15.90 8.76
CA ARG A 127 28.58 -16.09 7.43
C ARG A 127 27.30 -15.27 7.28
N THR A 128 27.20 -14.59 6.15
CA THR A 128 25.92 -14.06 5.67
C THR A 128 25.10 -15.23 5.12
N LEU A 129 23.92 -15.47 5.68
CA LEU A 129 23.01 -16.52 5.21
C LEU A 129 22.07 -16.01 4.10
N LYS A 130 21.67 -14.75 4.19
CA LYS A 130 20.80 -14.10 3.20
C LYS A 130 21.03 -12.61 3.20
N SER A 131 20.94 -11.99 2.03
CA SER A 131 20.94 -10.54 1.89
C SER A 131 19.84 -10.07 0.94
N ASN A 132 19.46 -8.81 1.07
CA ASN A 132 18.57 -8.13 0.15
C ASN A 132 18.80 -6.62 0.22
N CYS A 133 18.14 -5.87 -0.65
CA CYS A 133 18.18 -4.42 -0.70
C CYS A 133 16.79 -3.89 -1.06
N LEU A 134 16.53 -2.61 -0.77
CA LEU A 134 15.41 -1.92 -1.41
C LEU A 134 15.84 -1.55 -2.83
N LYS A 135 14.99 -1.88 -3.82
CA LYS A 135 15.32 -1.81 -5.24
C LYS A 135 14.21 -1.20 -6.07
N LEU A 136 14.59 -0.57 -7.19
CA LEU A 136 13.67 -0.34 -8.29
C LEU A 136 13.40 -1.67 -8.99
N GLN A 137 12.16 -1.87 -9.46
CA GLN A 137 11.74 -3.03 -10.24
C GLN A 137 10.85 -2.57 -11.39
N PRO A 138 11.39 -1.76 -12.31
CA PRO A 138 10.58 -1.11 -13.35
C PRO A 138 10.21 -2.05 -14.49
N ASN A 139 10.80 -3.25 -14.60
CA ASN A 139 10.55 -4.17 -15.71
C ASN A 139 10.21 -5.60 -15.24
N TRP A 140 9.71 -5.79 -14.02
CA TRP A 140 9.56 -7.14 -13.46
C TRP A 140 8.60 -8.02 -14.27
N MET A 141 7.57 -7.45 -14.91
CA MET A 141 6.66 -8.22 -15.75
C MET A 141 7.34 -8.67 -17.05
N TRP A 142 8.09 -7.78 -17.70
CA TRP A 142 8.82 -8.06 -18.93
C TRP A 142 10.03 -8.98 -18.72
N GLU A 143 10.75 -8.80 -17.61
CA GLU A 143 11.87 -9.67 -17.19
C GLU A 143 11.37 -11.12 -16.98
N ASP A 144 10.17 -11.29 -16.44
CA ASP A 144 9.55 -12.60 -16.21
C ASP A 144 8.59 -13.05 -17.35
N LYS A 145 8.61 -12.39 -18.52
CA LYS A 145 7.65 -12.65 -19.62
C LYS A 145 7.57 -14.12 -20.04
N ASP A 146 8.69 -14.83 -20.00
CA ASP A 146 8.77 -16.22 -20.44
C ASP A 146 8.15 -17.18 -19.40
N LEU A 147 7.98 -16.73 -18.15
CA LEU A 147 7.40 -17.50 -17.06
C LEU A 147 5.93 -17.12 -16.80
N ILE A 148 5.61 -15.83 -16.75
CA ILE A 148 4.29 -15.33 -16.36
C ILE A 148 3.51 -14.67 -17.51
N GLY A 149 4.14 -14.47 -18.68
CA GLY A 149 3.55 -13.71 -19.80
C GLY A 149 2.25 -14.28 -20.35
N SER A 150 2.07 -15.59 -20.32
CA SER A 150 0.84 -16.28 -20.76
C SER A 150 -0.21 -16.44 -19.65
N VAL A 151 0.11 -16.05 -18.41
CA VAL A 151 -0.84 -16.13 -17.30
C VAL A 151 -1.85 -14.98 -17.45
N PRO A 152 -3.16 -15.25 -17.35
CA PRO A 152 -4.17 -14.20 -17.33
C PRO A 152 -3.89 -13.18 -16.21
N LEU A 153 -4.00 -11.88 -16.51
CA LEU A 153 -3.73 -10.81 -15.55
C LEU A 153 -4.61 -10.90 -14.29
N ASN A 154 -5.83 -11.43 -14.41
CA ASN A 154 -6.76 -11.66 -13.29
C ASN A 154 -6.34 -12.83 -12.37
N LYS A 155 -5.31 -13.59 -12.75
CA LYS A 155 -4.68 -14.67 -11.95
C LYS A 155 -3.32 -14.31 -11.38
N LEU A 156 -2.78 -13.13 -11.70
CA LEU A 156 -1.56 -12.62 -11.09
C LEU A 156 -1.87 -11.87 -9.80
N MET A 157 -0.93 -11.89 -8.85
CA MET A 157 -0.88 -10.94 -7.76
C MET A 157 -0.20 -9.66 -8.28
N ILE A 158 -0.94 -8.55 -8.32
CA ILE A 158 -0.51 -7.27 -8.88
C ILE A 158 -0.41 -6.25 -7.73
N PRO A 159 0.77 -5.70 -7.46
CA PRO A 159 0.94 -4.69 -6.42
C PRO A 159 0.35 -3.35 -6.87
N GLY A 160 -0.47 -2.76 -6.00
CA GLY A 160 -1.20 -1.52 -6.24
C GLY A 160 -1.00 -0.47 -5.15
N SER A 161 -1.30 0.78 -5.49
CA SER A 161 -1.38 1.87 -4.53
C SER A 161 -2.81 2.40 -4.46
N HIS A 162 -3.33 2.57 -3.23
CA HIS A 162 -4.61 3.24 -2.99
C HIS A 162 -4.43 4.76 -3.14
N ASN A 163 -5.41 5.47 -3.73
CA ASN A 163 -5.35 6.91 -3.93
C ASN A 163 -3.98 7.35 -4.53
N SER A 164 -3.55 6.74 -5.63
CA SER A 164 -2.16 6.78 -6.11
C SER A 164 -1.64 8.19 -6.35
N GLY A 165 -2.49 9.10 -6.86
CA GLY A 165 -2.13 10.50 -7.08
C GLY A 165 -2.28 11.40 -5.86
N SER A 166 -2.64 10.86 -4.69
CA SER A 166 -2.71 11.57 -3.42
C SER A 166 -1.37 11.55 -2.67
N TYR A 167 -0.34 12.13 -3.30
CA TYR A 167 0.99 12.27 -2.74
C TYR A 167 1.32 13.74 -2.44
N LEU A 168 2.10 13.96 -1.40
CA LEU A 168 2.66 15.27 -1.09
C LEU A 168 3.92 15.12 -0.24
N ASP A 169 4.90 15.97 -0.51
CA ASP A 169 6.17 15.96 0.21
C ASP A 169 6.00 16.42 1.66
N PHE A 170 6.59 15.66 2.59
CA PHE A 170 6.65 16.06 4.00
C PHE A 170 7.73 17.13 4.21
N LEU A 171 7.33 18.39 4.13
CA LEU A 171 8.21 19.56 4.31
C LEU A 171 8.23 20.08 5.76
N GLY A 172 8.17 19.17 6.74
CA GLY A 172 8.27 19.52 8.17
C GLY A 172 7.00 20.15 8.73
N LEU A 173 7.14 21.17 9.60
CA LEU A 173 6.01 21.75 10.36
C LEU A 173 4.86 22.26 9.47
N SER A 174 5.15 22.74 8.25
CA SER A 174 4.15 23.20 7.29
C SER A 174 3.18 22.10 6.84
N ARG A 175 3.55 20.83 7.04
CA ARG A 175 2.76 19.65 6.67
C ARG A 175 2.26 18.87 7.89
N ILE A 176 2.37 19.42 9.11
CA ILE A 176 1.71 18.88 10.30
C ILE A 176 0.35 19.57 10.47
N ASN A 177 -0.49 19.51 9.43
CA ASN A 177 -1.87 19.95 9.53
C ASN A 177 -2.81 18.77 9.28
N ILE A 178 -4.07 18.93 9.68
CA ILE A 178 -5.08 17.87 9.61
C ILE A 178 -5.32 17.40 8.17
N ILE A 179 -5.27 18.32 7.20
CA ILE A 179 -5.45 18.00 5.78
C ILE A 179 -4.37 17.02 5.35
N TYR A 180 -3.10 17.37 5.49
CA TYR A 180 -1.99 16.49 5.12
C TYR A 180 -2.06 15.13 5.83
N ARG A 181 -2.41 15.13 7.12
CA ARG A 181 -2.46 13.93 7.95
C ARG A 181 -3.51 12.91 7.49
N TYR A 182 -4.58 13.37 6.84
CA TYR A 182 -5.73 12.55 6.46
C TYR A 182 -6.09 12.56 4.98
N THR A 183 -5.33 13.27 4.14
CA THR A 183 -5.54 13.24 2.69
C THR A 183 -4.39 12.59 1.93
N VAL A 184 -3.16 12.58 2.46
CA VAL A 184 -2.01 11.98 1.78
C VAL A 184 -1.99 10.46 2.02
N ASN A 185 -2.02 9.69 0.95
CA ASN A 185 -1.94 8.22 0.99
C ASN A 185 -0.59 7.69 0.50
N GLN A 186 0.14 8.47 -0.30
CA GLN A 186 1.41 8.03 -0.88
C GLN A 186 2.56 8.99 -0.55
N GLY A 187 3.73 8.42 -0.31
CA GLY A 187 4.97 9.17 -0.03
C GLY A 187 5.82 9.46 -1.27
N GLU A 188 5.42 8.93 -2.42
CA GLU A 188 6.10 9.03 -3.71
C GLU A 188 5.10 9.47 -4.78
N ASP A 189 5.58 10.17 -5.80
CA ASP A 189 4.82 10.47 -7.01
C ASP A 189 4.54 9.18 -7.83
N VAL A 190 3.71 9.31 -8.86
CA VAL A 190 3.28 8.18 -9.68
C VAL A 190 4.45 7.60 -10.49
N TRP A 191 5.35 8.43 -10.98
CA TRP A 191 6.58 7.97 -11.63
C TRP A 191 7.39 7.02 -10.73
N ASN A 192 7.67 7.42 -9.50
CA ASN A 192 8.41 6.62 -8.54
C ASN A 192 7.63 5.35 -8.15
N GLN A 193 6.31 5.45 -7.92
CA GLN A 193 5.47 4.27 -7.65
C GLN A 193 5.65 3.18 -8.71
N LEU A 194 5.58 3.56 -10.00
CA LEU A 194 5.77 2.65 -11.13
C LEU A 194 7.20 2.09 -11.18
N LEU A 195 8.22 2.92 -10.96
CA LEU A 195 9.62 2.47 -10.95
C LEU A 195 9.93 1.47 -9.83
N TYR A 196 9.33 1.64 -8.65
CA TYR A 196 9.50 0.68 -7.57
C TYR A 196 8.83 -0.67 -7.87
N GLY A 197 7.77 -0.69 -8.68
CA GLY A 197 7.14 -1.93 -9.15
C GLY A 197 5.60 -1.95 -9.07
N ILE A 198 4.94 -0.86 -8.66
CA ILE A 198 3.47 -0.77 -8.68
C ILE A 198 2.96 -0.89 -10.12
N ARG A 199 1.87 -1.64 -10.32
CA ARG A 199 1.24 -1.84 -11.64
C ARG A 199 -0.28 -1.61 -11.62
N TYR A 200 -0.86 -1.34 -10.46
CA TYR A 200 -2.24 -0.88 -10.32
C TYR A 200 -2.29 0.49 -9.65
N LEU A 201 -2.96 1.45 -10.27
CA LEU A 201 -3.13 2.80 -9.76
C LEU A 201 -4.62 3.11 -9.53
N ASP A 202 -5.01 3.38 -8.29
CA ASP A 202 -6.36 3.84 -7.92
C ASP A 202 -6.41 5.38 -8.02
N ILE A 203 -7.13 5.89 -9.02
CA ILE A 203 -7.21 7.30 -9.36
C ILE A 203 -8.61 7.83 -9.10
N ARG A 204 -8.67 8.93 -8.34
CA ARG A 204 -9.93 9.63 -8.02
C ARG A 204 -9.85 11.04 -8.52
N VAL A 205 -10.85 11.47 -9.29
CA VAL A 205 -10.78 12.72 -10.05
C VAL A 205 -11.88 13.68 -9.60
N GLY A 206 -11.49 14.94 -9.39
CA GLY A 206 -12.40 16.06 -9.24
C GLY A 206 -12.39 16.94 -10.49
N TYR A 207 -13.55 17.51 -10.83
CA TYR A 207 -13.71 18.50 -11.89
C TYR A 207 -13.95 19.90 -11.31
N TYR A 208 -13.19 20.88 -11.77
CA TYR A 208 -13.22 22.26 -11.28
C TYR A 208 -13.41 23.20 -12.46
N LYS A 209 -14.67 23.61 -12.70
CA LYS A 209 -15.08 24.37 -13.89
C LYS A 209 -14.43 25.77 -13.99
N ASP A 210 -14.14 26.39 -12.86
CA ASP A 210 -13.69 27.78 -12.76
C ASP A 210 -12.16 27.91 -12.69
N THR A 211 -11.42 26.87 -13.08
CA THR A 211 -9.95 26.86 -13.08
C THR A 211 -9.37 26.51 -14.45
N PRO A 212 -8.20 27.06 -14.84
CA PRO A 212 -7.55 26.71 -16.10
C PRO A 212 -7.26 25.21 -16.21
N GLU A 213 -6.78 24.60 -15.13
CA GLU A 213 -6.70 23.15 -14.99
C GLU A 213 -8.00 22.62 -14.38
N LYS A 214 -8.78 21.91 -15.19
CA LYS A 214 -10.11 21.43 -14.80
C LYS A 214 -10.05 20.11 -14.02
N PHE A 215 -9.06 19.25 -14.28
CA PHE A 215 -9.02 17.91 -13.73
C PHE A 215 -7.91 17.76 -12.71
N TRP A 216 -8.31 17.36 -11.50
CA TRP A 216 -7.40 17.16 -10.37
C TRP A 216 -7.57 15.77 -9.80
N VAL A 217 -6.46 15.17 -9.37
CA VAL A 217 -6.53 14.06 -8.43
C VAL A 217 -6.94 14.61 -7.07
N VAL A 218 -7.86 13.92 -6.41
CA VAL A 218 -8.48 14.35 -5.16
C VAL A 218 -8.48 13.23 -4.12
N HIS A 219 -8.41 13.64 -2.85
CA HIS A 219 -8.86 12.80 -1.74
C HIS A 219 -10.23 13.33 -1.31
N ASP A 220 -11.28 12.62 -1.69
CA ASP A 220 -12.67 13.10 -1.61
C ASP A 220 -12.83 14.46 -2.31
N PHE A 221 -12.82 15.56 -1.57
CA PHE A 221 -13.02 16.91 -2.11
C PHE A 221 -11.79 17.80 -1.93
N VAL A 222 -10.68 17.26 -1.40
CA VAL A 222 -9.41 17.96 -1.28
C VAL A 222 -8.60 17.75 -2.56
N ARG A 223 -8.22 18.84 -3.22
CA ARG A 223 -7.31 18.83 -4.37
C ARG A 223 -5.91 18.45 -3.93
N MET A 224 -5.34 17.45 -4.61
CA MET A 224 -4.01 16.93 -4.30
C MET A 224 -3.02 17.37 -5.37
N ASN A 225 -3.11 16.77 -6.55
CA ASN A 225 -2.20 17.06 -7.66
C ASN A 225 -3.01 17.21 -8.96
N PRO A 226 -2.55 18.04 -9.91
CA PRO A 226 -3.16 18.10 -11.24
C PRO A 226 -3.17 16.73 -11.92
N LEU A 227 -4.25 16.37 -12.62
CA LEU A 227 -4.33 15.07 -13.28
C LEU A 227 -3.29 14.95 -14.40
N TYR A 228 -2.97 16.03 -15.11
CA TYR A 228 -1.98 16.00 -16.20
C TYR A 228 -0.59 15.53 -15.75
N GLU A 229 -0.19 15.79 -14.50
CA GLU A 229 1.11 15.35 -13.96
C GLU A 229 1.14 13.83 -13.81
N VAL A 230 0.05 13.26 -13.27
CA VAL A 230 -0.11 11.82 -13.14
C VAL A 230 -0.13 11.14 -14.51
N LEU A 231 -0.86 11.70 -15.48
CA LEU A 231 -0.89 11.16 -16.85
C LEU A 231 0.47 11.24 -17.53
N SER A 232 1.21 12.34 -17.32
CA SER A 232 2.57 12.52 -17.84
C SER A 232 3.55 11.49 -17.28
N ASP A 233 3.47 11.20 -15.98
CA ASP A 233 4.29 10.18 -15.34
C ASP A 233 3.99 8.77 -15.86
N VAL A 234 2.70 8.42 -16.01
CA VAL A 234 2.28 7.14 -16.60
C VAL A 234 2.74 7.02 -18.05
N ARG A 235 2.50 8.05 -18.88
CA ARG A 235 2.94 8.10 -20.28
C ARG A 235 4.44 7.89 -20.38
N ARG A 236 5.21 8.62 -19.58
CA ARG A 236 6.68 8.52 -19.55
C ARG A 236 7.14 7.10 -19.23
N PHE A 237 6.42 6.40 -18.35
CA PHE A 237 6.76 5.03 -17.95
C PHE A 237 6.47 4.05 -19.09
N LEU A 238 5.27 4.12 -19.66
CA LEU A 238 4.84 3.24 -20.76
C LEU A 238 5.66 3.45 -22.04
N GLN A 239 6.21 4.64 -22.27
CA GLN A 239 7.13 4.90 -23.39
C GLN A 239 8.52 4.28 -23.21
N ARG A 240 8.89 3.86 -21.99
CA ARG A 240 10.25 3.42 -21.64
C ARG A 240 10.33 1.98 -21.17
N THR A 241 9.19 1.32 -21.02
CA THR A 241 9.08 -0.06 -20.55
C THR A 241 8.06 -0.81 -21.38
N ASN A 242 8.07 -2.14 -21.29
CA ASN A 242 7.01 -2.99 -21.83
C ASN A 242 6.03 -3.41 -20.73
N GLU A 243 5.97 -2.71 -19.61
CA GLU A 243 5.16 -3.15 -18.48
C GLU A 243 3.67 -2.88 -18.72
N ILE A 244 2.82 -3.74 -18.17
CA ILE A 244 1.38 -3.53 -18.19
C ILE A 244 0.96 -2.73 -16.94
N VAL A 245 0.31 -1.59 -17.14
CA VAL A 245 -0.27 -0.78 -16.06
C VAL A 245 -1.79 -0.87 -16.12
N ILE A 246 -2.42 -1.03 -14.96
CA ILE A 246 -3.87 -0.90 -14.77
C ILE A 246 -4.12 0.43 -14.07
N MET A 247 -4.79 1.36 -14.75
CA MET A 247 -5.15 2.66 -14.21
C MET A 247 -6.66 2.70 -13.98
N ASP A 248 -7.07 2.64 -12.70
CA ASP A 248 -8.47 2.57 -12.28
C ASP A 248 -9.01 3.93 -11.89
N PHE A 249 -9.81 4.53 -12.76
CA PHE A 249 -10.56 5.74 -12.47
C PHE A 249 -11.81 5.37 -11.68
N HIS A 250 -11.63 5.17 -10.37
CA HIS A 250 -12.59 4.49 -9.51
C HIS A 250 -13.70 5.39 -8.97
N ARG A 251 -13.41 6.67 -8.68
CA ARG A 251 -14.41 7.59 -8.11
C ARG A 251 -14.26 9.01 -8.64
N PHE A 252 -15.40 9.69 -8.73
CA PHE A 252 -15.54 11.06 -9.23
C PHE A 252 -16.20 11.96 -8.18
N PRO A 253 -15.56 12.15 -7.00
CA PRO A 253 -16.24 12.68 -5.81
C PRO A 253 -16.65 14.16 -5.87
N THR A 254 -16.10 14.96 -6.81
CA THR A 254 -16.34 16.41 -6.87
C THR A 254 -16.52 16.89 -8.30
N GLY A 255 -17.56 17.67 -8.58
CA GLY A 255 -17.74 18.40 -9.85
C GLY A 255 -18.25 17.58 -11.05
N PHE A 256 -18.52 16.29 -10.87
CA PHE A 256 -19.15 15.44 -11.88
C PHE A 256 -20.66 15.38 -11.61
N GLU A 257 -21.44 15.98 -12.51
CA GLU A 257 -22.91 15.96 -12.44
C GLU A 257 -23.44 14.76 -13.21
N GLU A 258 -24.52 14.15 -12.72
CA GLU A 258 -25.19 13.04 -13.41
C GLU A 258 -25.73 13.52 -14.77
N GLY A 259 -25.36 12.81 -15.84
CA GLY A 259 -25.69 13.20 -17.22
C GLY A 259 -24.91 14.42 -17.76
N GLY A 260 -23.95 14.95 -17.00
CA GLY A 260 -23.12 16.06 -17.43
C GLY A 260 -22.00 15.68 -18.40
N MET A 261 -21.49 16.66 -19.14
CA MET A 261 -20.43 16.45 -20.16
C MET A 261 -19.03 16.20 -19.56
N GLN A 262 -18.86 16.35 -18.25
CA GLN A 262 -17.58 16.25 -17.54
C GLN A 262 -16.93 14.87 -17.72
N HIS A 263 -17.72 13.79 -17.69
CA HIS A 263 -17.23 12.44 -17.96
C HIS A 263 -16.69 12.32 -19.39
N SER A 264 -17.42 12.83 -20.38
CA SER A 264 -16.99 12.84 -21.79
C SER A 264 -15.75 13.71 -22.01
N GLU A 265 -15.65 14.87 -21.35
CA GLU A 265 -14.46 15.72 -21.37
C GLU A 265 -13.24 14.98 -20.80
N LEU A 266 -13.41 14.29 -19.67
CA LEU A 266 -12.35 13.51 -19.05
C LEU A 266 -11.92 12.35 -19.95
N VAL A 267 -12.84 11.53 -20.47
CA VAL A 267 -12.48 10.40 -21.34
C VAL A 267 -11.75 10.88 -22.59
N ARG A 268 -12.16 12.01 -23.19
CA ARG A 268 -11.43 12.62 -24.31
C ARG A 268 -10.02 13.06 -23.91
N PHE A 269 -9.86 13.65 -22.72
CA PHE A 269 -8.55 14.01 -22.19
C PHE A 269 -7.66 12.78 -22.01
N LEU A 270 -8.16 11.72 -21.36
CA LEU A 270 -7.44 10.47 -21.15
C LEU A 270 -7.05 9.80 -22.47
N THR A 271 -7.97 9.74 -23.43
CA THR A 271 -7.72 9.17 -24.76
C THR A 271 -6.65 9.96 -25.51
N ARG A 272 -6.64 11.30 -25.40
CA ARG A 272 -5.61 12.14 -26.02
C ARG A 272 -4.22 11.88 -25.41
N GLU A 273 -4.13 11.79 -24.08
CA GLU A 273 -2.85 11.66 -23.39
C GLU A 273 -2.27 10.23 -23.44
N LEU A 274 -3.12 9.21 -23.40
CA LEU A 274 -2.70 7.82 -23.21
C LEU A 274 -3.23 6.83 -24.26
N GLY A 275 -4.06 7.27 -25.21
CA GLY A 275 -4.77 6.39 -26.14
C GLY A 275 -3.89 5.46 -26.97
N GLU A 276 -2.63 5.85 -27.25
CA GLU A 276 -1.68 5.00 -27.98
C GLU A 276 -1.29 3.72 -27.19
N PHE A 277 -1.38 3.74 -25.86
CA PHE A 277 -1.06 2.61 -24.99
C PHE A 277 -2.28 1.77 -24.59
N MET A 278 -3.49 2.33 -24.72
CA MET A 278 -4.71 1.77 -24.18
C MET A 278 -5.16 0.50 -24.92
N ALA A 279 -5.30 -0.58 -24.17
CA ALA A 279 -5.84 -1.84 -24.63
C ALA A 279 -7.37 -1.75 -24.74
N PRO A 280 -7.98 -2.28 -25.81
CA PRO A 280 -9.43 -2.27 -25.96
C PRO A 280 -10.12 -3.30 -25.07
N ASP A 281 -11.33 -2.99 -24.59
CA ASP A 281 -12.07 -3.85 -23.63
C ASP A 281 -12.49 -5.21 -24.23
N TRP A 282 -12.68 -5.28 -25.56
CA TRP A 282 -13.08 -6.53 -26.25
C TRP A 282 -12.05 -7.66 -26.15
N ILE A 283 -10.79 -7.37 -25.76
CA ILE A 283 -9.78 -8.41 -25.53
C ILE A 283 -10.15 -9.31 -24.33
N GLY A 284 -11.03 -8.82 -23.46
CA GLY A 284 -11.66 -9.59 -22.40
C GLY A 284 -10.83 -9.69 -21.12
N ARG A 285 -11.50 -10.12 -20.05
CA ARG A 285 -10.96 -10.10 -18.68
C ARG A 285 -9.97 -11.22 -18.37
N ASN A 286 -9.84 -12.22 -19.25
CA ASN A 286 -8.84 -13.29 -19.17
C ASN A 286 -7.57 -12.96 -19.96
N VAL A 287 -7.39 -11.70 -20.40
CA VAL A 287 -6.22 -11.25 -21.15
C VAL A 287 -4.92 -11.51 -20.38
N SER A 288 -3.90 -11.98 -21.09
CA SER A 288 -2.53 -12.13 -20.58
C SER A 288 -1.63 -10.97 -21.02
N MET A 289 -0.43 -10.87 -20.44
CA MET A 289 0.55 -9.85 -20.86
C MET A 289 1.00 -10.08 -22.32
N ASN A 290 1.19 -11.35 -22.71
CA ASN A 290 1.53 -11.70 -24.10
C ASN A 290 0.47 -11.26 -25.10
N ASP A 291 -0.82 -11.33 -24.74
CA ASP A 291 -1.90 -10.86 -25.61
C ASP A 291 -1.83 -9.34 -25.83
N LEU A 292 -1.53 -8.59 -24.76
CA LEU A 292 -1.37 -7.13 -24.82
C LEU A 292 -0.12 -6.71 -25.61
N TRP A 293 1.02 -7.35 -25.36
CA TRP A 293 2.25 -7.09 -26.12
C TRP A 293 2.10 -7.41 -27.61
N ARG A 294 1.36 -8.48 -27.95
CA ARG A 294 1.09 -8.85 -29.35
C ARG A 294 0.33 -7.78 -30.12
N ILE A 295 -0.52 -6.99 -29.45
CA ILE A 295 -1.24 -5.87 -30.06
C ILE A 295 -0.57 -4.51 -29.77
N ASN A 296 0.64 -4.51 -29.22
CA ASN A 296 1.41 -3.32 -28.83
C ASN A 296 0.60 -2.37 -27.94
N ARG A 297 0.00 -2.92 -26.88
CA ARG A 297 -0.72 -2.17 -25.84
C ARG A 297 -0.17 -2.52 -24.47
N THR A 298 -0.13 -1.54 -23.59
CA THR A 298 0.52 -1.64 -22.26
C THR A 298 -0.30 -0.99 -21.15
N LEU A 299 -1.47 -0.43 -21.46
CA LEU A 299 -2.34 0.22 -20.48
C LEU A 299 -3.75 -0.38 -20.52
N ILE A 300 -4.24 -0.86 -19.39
CA ILE A 300 -5.66 -1.11 -19.15
C ILE A 300 -6.19 0.09 -18.36
N LEU A 301 -7.17 0.80 -18.93
CA LEU A 301 -7.81 1.94 -18.28
C LEU A 301 -9.26 1.59 -17.95
N THR A 302 -9.57 1.47 -16.66
CA THR A 302 -10.92 1.18 -16.16
C THR A 302 -11.59 2.46 -15.69
N TYR A 303 -12.90 2.56 -15.86
CA TYR A 303 -13.66 3.77 -15.56
C TYR A 303 -14.98 3.44 -14.86
N ALA A 304 -15.11 3.85 -13.60
CA ALA A 304 -16.25 3.55 -12.73
C ALA A 304 -17.43 4.52 -12.93
N HIS A 305 -17.93 4.59 -14.16
CA HIS A 305 -19.18 5.25 -14.49
C HIS A 305 -19.91 4.43 -15.55
N TYR A 306 -21.08 3.89 -15.20
CA TYR A 306 -21.79 2.94 -16.05
C TYR A 306 -22.73 3.64 -17.05
N PRO A 307 -22.83 3.13 -18.29
CA PRO A 307 -21.94 2.14 -18.90
C PRO A 307 -20.67 2.82 -19.43
N SER A 308 -19.50 2.33 -19.00
CA SER A 308 -18.20 2.91 -19.41
C SER A 308 -17.99 2.84 -20.92
N SER A 309 -18.57 1.81 -21.56
CA SER A 309 -18.57 1.60 -23.00
C SER A 309 -19.33 2.67 -23.79
N ALA A 310 -20.21 3.46 -23.16
CA ALA A 310 -20.89 4.57 -23.83
C ALA A 310 -19.91 5.69 -24.22
N TYR A 311 -18.73 5.75 -23.61
CA TYR A 311 -17.75 6.78 -23.90
C TYR A 311 -16.78 6.39 -24.99
N ASN A 312 -16.28 5.14 -24.96
CA ASN A 312 -15.30 4.63 -25.92
C ASN A 312 -15.13 3.11 -25.77
N ASN A 313 -14.90 2.37 -26.87
CA ASN A 313 -14.65 0.92 -26.84
C ASN A 313 -13.28 0.53 -26.26
N ILE A 314 -12.42 1.53 -25.99
CA ILE A 314 -11.09 1.35 -25.39
C ILE A 314 -11.13 1.49 -23.85
N ILE A 315 -12.28 1.85 -23.28
CA ILE A 315 -12.45 2.03 -21.83
C ILE A 315 -13.05 0.76 -21.23
N TRP A 316 -12.38 0.23 -20.21
CA TRP A 316 -12.80 -0.98 -19.53
C TRP A 316 -13.82 -0.67 -18.43
N SER A 317 -14.63 -1.67 -18.09
CA SER A 317 -15.46 -1.62 -16.88
C SER A 317 -14.61 -1.48 -15.63
N GLU A 318 -15.18 -0.94 -14.56
CA GLU A 318 -14.49 -0.76 -13.27
C GLU A 318 -13.84 -2.04 -12.72
N VAL A 319 -12.75 -1.85 -11.98
CA VAL A 319 -12.23 -2.89 -11.08
C VAL A 319 -13.03 -2.83 -9.78
N PRO A 320 -13.77 -3.90 -9.40
CA PRO A 320 -14.40 -3.95 -8.08
C PRO A 320 -13.34 -3.85 -6.99
N GLN A 321 -13.49 -2.84 -6.13
CA GLN A 321 -12.63 -2.62 -4.97
C GLN A 321 -13.28 -3.20 -3.70
N SER A 322 -12.66 -4.24 -3.13
CA SER A 322 -13.03 -4.82 -1.84
C SER A 322 -12.48 -3.95 -0.72
N TRP A 323 -13.27 -2.97 -0.29
CA TRP A 323 -12.92 -2.00 0.75
C TRP A 323 -13.65 -2.29 2.06
N ALA A 324 -12.88 -2.48 3.14
CA ALA A 324 -13.42 -2.87 4.44
C ALA A 324 -14.08 -1.71 5.21
N ASP A 325 -13.59 -0.48 4.99
CA ASP A 325 -13.87 0.69 5.82
C ASP A 325 -13.69 0.42 7.33
N GLU A 326 -12.50 -0.06 7.70
CA GLU A 326 -12.19 -0.49 9.07
C GLU A 326 -10.96 0.24 9.65
N GLY A 327 -11.05 0.70 10.89
CA GLY A 327 -9.95 1.36 11.61
C GLY A 327 -9.03 0.42 12.40
N SER A 328 -9.33 -0.89 12.40
CA SER A 328 -8.60 -1.90 13.19
C SER A 328 -8.11 -3.08 12.35
N VAL A 329 -6.95 -3.64 12.73
CA VAL A 329 -6.25 -4.71 11.99
C VAL A 329 -7.06 -6.00 11.90
N LEU A 330 -7.69 -6.43 12.99
CA LEU A 330 -8.43 -7.71 13.03
C LEU A 330 -9.71 -7.69 12.18
N PRO A 331 -10.58 -6.66 12.26
CA PRO A 331 -11.71 -6.51 11.33
C PRO A 331 -11.27 -6.48 9.86
N LEU A 332 -10.23 -5.69 9.54
CA LEU A 332 -9.65 -5.66 8.18
C LEU A 332 -9.24 -7.07 7.72
N LYS A 333 -8.48 -7.81 8.53
CA LYS A 333 -8.06 -9.18 8.18
C LYS A 333 -9.27 -10.11 7.95
N LYS A 334 -10.29 -10.03 8.82
CA LYS A 334 -11.50 -10.85 8.70
C LYS A 334 -12.29 -10.51 7.44
N PHE A 335 -12.40 -9.24 7.10
CA PHE A 335 -13.01 -8.79 5.86
C PHE A 335 -12.25 -9.32 4.65
N LEU A 336 -10.95 -9.04 4.56
CA LEU A 336 -10.11 -9.47 3.42
C LEU A 336 -10.13 -10.98 3.25
N LYS A 337 -10.09 -11.77 4.34
CA LYS A 337 -10.22 -13.24 4.27
C LYS A 337 -11.51 -13.68 3.57
N ARG A 338 -12.64 -13.02 3.83
CA ARG A 338 -13.91 -13.33 3.15
C ARG A 338 -13.84 -13.01 1.67
N GLU A 339 -13.25 -11.86 1.32
CA GLU A 339 -13.12 -11.41 -0.06
C GLU A 339 -12.13 -12.26 -0.86
N MET A 340 -11.02 -12.71 -0.27
CA MET A 340 -10.09 -13.66 -0.88
C MET A 340 -10.80 -14.99 -1.21
N ASN A 341 -11.56 -15.54 -0.26
CA ASN A 341 -12.32 -16.77 -0.48
C ASN A 341 -13.36 -16.60 -1.60
N LYS A 342 -14.13 -15.50 -1.57
CA LYS A 342 -15.16 -15.16 -2.55
C LYS A 342 -14.58 -15.02 -3.96
N ASN A 343 -13.46 -14.32 -4.09
CA ASN A 343 -12.87 -13.97 -5.37
C ASN A 343 -11.73 -14.91 -5.81
N SER A 344 -11.42 -15.98 -5.07
CA SER A 344 -10.36 -16.95 -5.39
C SER A 344 -10.48 -17.56 -6.79
N LYS A 345 -11.70 -17.65 -7.33
CA LYS A 345 -11.99 -18.17 -8.68
C LYS A 345 -12.45 -17.09 -9.66
N ALA A 346 -12.35 -15.81 -9.29
CA ALA A 346 -12.79 -14.70 -10.14
C ALA A 346 -12.15 -14.78 -11.54
N THR A 347 -12.96 -14.50 -12.56
CA THR A 347 -12.55 -14.38 -13.97
C THR A 347 -12.51 -12.91 -14.40
N TYR A 348 -12.42 -12.00 -13.43
CA TYR A 348 -12.39 -10.56 -13.58
C TYR A 348 -11.34 -9.97 -12.63
N PHE A 349 -10.87 -8.76 -12.93
CA PHE A 349 -9.96 -8.05 -12.02
C PHE A 349 -10.69 -7.65 -10.75
N TRP A 350 -10.04 -7.77 -9.60
CA TRP A 350 -10.57 -7.24 -8.35
C TRP A 350 -9.43 -6.78 -7.46
N ALA A 351 -9.68 -5.72 -6.68
CA ALA A 351 -8.68 -5.11 -5.83
C ALA A 351 -9.01 -5.29 -4.35
N ALA A 352 -8.10 -5.92 -3.62
CA ALA A 352 -8.09 -5.95 -2.17
C ALA A 352 -7.53 -4.64 -1.63
N MET A 353 -8.41 -3.76 -1.15
CA MET A 353 -8.02 -2.46 -0.57
C MET A 353 -7.48 -2.68 0.84
N THR A 354 -6.17 -2.88 0.93
CA THR A 354 -5.45 -3.30 2.14
C THR A 354 -4.92 -2.08 2.87
N HIS A 355 -5.83 -1.30 3.42
CA HIS A 355 -5.52 -0.16 4.27
C HIS A 355 -6.57 -0.02 5.37
N LEU A 356 -6.21 0.67 6.46
CA LEU A 356 -7.17 1.07 7.48
C LEU A 356 -7.79 2.41 7.10
N THR A 357 -8.99 2.68 7.60
CA THR A 357 -9.66 3.97 7.50
C THR A 357 -9.75 4.64 8.86
N THR A 358 -9.97 5.95 8.86
CA THR A 358 -10.30 6.69 10.09
C THR A 358 -11.75 7.09 10.09
N SER A 359 -12.42 6.93 11.24
CA SER A 359 -13.73 7.53 11.42
C SER A 359 -13.62 9.07 11.50
N PRO A 360 -14.68 9.82 11.17
CA PRO A 360 -14.69 11.28 11.30
C PRO A 360 -14.28 11.79 12.69
N ILE A 361 -14.66 11.06 13.75
CA ILE A 361 -14.31 11.39 15.14
C ILE A 361 -12.81 11.22 15.38
N ASP A 362 -12.20 10.14 14.88
CA ASP A 362 -10.77 9.88 15.01
C ASP A 362 -9.92 10.96 14.35
N ILE A 363 -10.43 11.52 13.24
CA ILE A 363 -9.73 12.55 12.49
C ILE A 363 -9.66 13.84 13.30
N VAL A 364 -10.80 14.29 13.82
CA VAL A 364 -10.91 15.54 14.58
C VAL A 364 -10.13 15.47 15.88
N LEU A 365 -10.31 14.38 16.63
CA LEU A 365 -9.62 14.16 17.90
C LEU A 365 -8.18 13.68 17.72
N ASN A 366 -7.75 13.46 16.49
CA ASN A 366 -6.45 12.93 16.12
C ASN A 366 -6.07 11.63 16.86
N LEU A 367 -7.05 10.78 17.16
CA LEU A 367 -6.87 9.60 18.01
C LEU A 367 -5.94 8.55 17.36
N ASN A 368 -5.87 8.54 16.03
CA ASN A 368 -5.09 7.57 15.27
C ASN A 368 -3.73 8.09 14.78
N GLY A 369 -3.42 9.37 14.96
CA GLY A 369 -2.14 9.96 14.51
C GLY A 369 -2.00 10.18 12.99
N GLY A 370 -2.99 9.76 12.18
CA GLY A 370 -3.04 9.96 10.73
C GLY A 370 -2.91 8.70 9.89
N LEU A 371 -3.08 8.83 8.57
CA LEU A 371 -2.98 7.72 7.62
C LEU A 371 -1.59 7.05 7.63
N ARG A 372 -0.54 7.82 7.90
CA ARG A 372 0.84 7.30 8.05
C ARG A 372 0.98 6.34 9.23
N GLU A 373 0.34 6.64 10.35
CA GLU A 373 0.37 5.77 11.54
C GLU A 373 -0.49 4.53 11.32
N LEU A 374 -1.64 4.69 10.67
CA LEU A 374 -2.49 3.57 10.27
C LEU A 374 -1.80 2.59 9.31
N SER A 375 -1.08 3.10 8.30
CA SER A 375 -0.29 2.27 7.39
C SER A 375 0.80 1.51 8.15
N ASP A 376 1.51 2.15 9.09
CA ASP A 376 2.50 1.48 9.92
C ASP A 376 1.91 0.36 10.79
N LYS A 377 0.69 0.54 11.33
CA LYS A 377 0.01 -0.46 12.18
C LYS A 377 -0.21 -1.80 11.46
N ILE A 378 -0.37 -1.80 10.14
CA ILE A 378 -0.61 -3.02 9.34
C ILE A 378 0.59 -3.47 8.52
N ALA A 379 1.59 -2.61 8.31
CA ALA A 379 2.70 -2.82 7.37
C ALA A 379 3.36 -4.22 7.49
N ARG A 380 3.64 -4.65 8.72
CA ARG A 380 4.28 -5.96 9.00
C ARG A 380 3.34 -7.13 8.69
N GLN A 381 2.07 -7.01 9.06
CA GLN A 381 1.06 -8.06 8.89
C GLN A 381 0.67 -8.26 7.43
N VAL A 382 0.61 -7.18 6.64
CA VAL A 382 0.33 -7.24 5.19
C VAL A 382 1.33 -8.18 4.50
N ASN A 383 2.62 -8.05 4.79
CA ASN A 383 3.66 -8.94 4.23
C ASN A 383 3.38 -10.40 4.55
N ILE A 384 2.98 -10.71 5.78
CA ILE A 384 2.70 -12.07 6.22
C ILE A 384 1.45 -12.62 5.50
N TRP A 385 0.37 -11.84 5.44
CA TRP A 385 -0.88 -12.31 4.83
C TRP A 385 -0.68 -12.69 3.36
N TYR A 386 -0.02 -11.84 2.57
CA TYR A 386 0.15 -12.08 1.14
C TYR A 386 1.29 -13.02 0.80
N ARG A 387 2.27 -13.21 1.69
CA ARG A 387 3.32 -14.23 1.52
C ARG A 387 2.83 -15.63 1.87
N VAL A 388 2.04 -15.74 2.94
CA VAL A 388 1.73 -17.03 3.58
C VAL A 388 0.30 -17.48 3.31
N GLU A 389 -0.68 -16.59 3.48
CA GLU A 389 -2.10 -16.97 3.49
C GLU A 389 -2.76 -16.80 2.12
N TRP A 390 -2.45 -15.72 1.41
CA TRP A 390 -3.21 -15.27 0.22
C TRP A 390 -2.34 -15.14 -1.03
N TRP A 391 -1.13 -15.72 -1.01
CA TRP A 391 -0.19 -15.65 -2.12
C TRP A 391 -0.75 -16.28 -3.40
N ASP A 392 -1.74 -17.17 -3.33
CA ASP A 392 -2.41 -17.86 -4.45
C ASP A 392 -3.85 -17.37 -4.73
N GLU A 393 -4.40 -16.51 -3.86
CA GLU A 393 -5.80 -16.06 -3.93
C GLU A 393 -5.95 -14.60 -4.38
N ALA A 394 -4.98 -13.74 -4.03
CA ALA A 394 -5.06 -12.32 -4.33
C ALA A 394 -4.92 -12.03 -5.83
N ASN A 395 -5.68 -11.05 -6.34
CA ASN A 395 -5.43 -10.43 -7.63
C ASN A 395 -4.70 -9.09 -7.45
N ILE A 396 -5.41 -7.97 -7.31
CA ILE A 396 -4.75 -6.68 -7.05
C ILE A 396 -4.68 -6.44 -5.54
N VAL A 397 -3.53 -5.97 -5.04
CA VAL A 397 -3.33 -5.61 -3.63
C VAL A 397 -2.96 -4.15 -3.52
N ALA A 398 -3.91 -3.29 -3.16
CA ALA A 398 -3.69 -1.85 -3.04
C ALA A 398 -3.43 -1.43 -1.60
N THR A 399 -2.34 -0.69 -1.35
CA THR A 399 -1.94 -0.24 0.00
C THR A 399 -1.67 1.27 0.07
N ASP A 400 -1.79 1.84 1.27
CA ASP A 400 -1.29 3.18 1.60
C ASP A 400 0.20 3.13 1.96
N PHE A 401 0.97 4.12 1.48
CA PHE A 401 2.42 4.22 1.69
C PHE A 401 3.14 2.92 1.36
N PHE A 402 3.04 2.47 0.11
CA PHE A 402 3.44 1.14 -0.34
C PHE A 402 4.88 0.72 0.05
N LEU A 403 5.80 1.66 0.22
CA LEU A 403 7.20 1.38 0.63
C LEU A 403 7.34 1.01 2.11
N GLY A 404 6.29 1.19 2.92
CA GLY A 404 6.23 0.72 4.30
C GLY A 404 6.09 -0.80 4.40
N ASN A 405 5.71 -1.47 3.32
CA ASN A 405 5.56 -2.92 3.24
C ASN A 405 6.39 -3.49 2.06
N ASN A 406 6.34 -4.81 1.85
CA ASN A 406 7.10 -5.53 0.83
C ASN A 406 6.21 -6.13 -0.28
N ILE A 407 4.99 -5.62 -0.47
CA ILE A 407 4.00 -6.28 -1.33
C ILE A 407 4.46 -6.42 -2.78
N ILE A 408 5.34 -5.53 -3.26
CA ILE A 408 5.92 -5.61 -4.61
C ILE A 408 6.73 -6.90 -4.78
N GLU A 409 7.71 -7.13 -3.90
CA GLU A 409 8.54 -8.33 -3.97
C GLU A 409 7.74 -9.59 -3.65
N GLU A 410 6.81 -9.53 -2.69
CA GLU A 410 5.91 -10.66 -2.39
C GLU A 410 5.01 -11.00 -3.60
N SER A 411 4.55 -10.00 -4.38
CA SER A 411 3.77 -10.20 -5.62
C SER A 411 4.59 -10.90 -6.70
N ILE A 412 5.81 -10.44 -6.94
CA ILE A 412 6.71 -11.03 -7.93
C ILE A 412 7.01 -12.50 -7.57
N ILE A 413 7.38 -12.76 -6.30
CA ILE A 413 7.66 -14.12 -5.82
C ILE A 413 6.41 -15.00 -5.92
N ALA A 414 5.25 -14.50 -5.50
CA ALA A 414 4.01 -15.25 -5.56
C ALA A 414 3.64 -15.65 -7.00
N ASN A 415 3.82 -14.75 -7.97
CA ASN A 415 3.52 -15.04 -9.38
C ASN A 415 4.42 -16.15 -9.94
N ARG A 416 5.72 -16.10 -9.64
CA ARG A 416 6.67 -17.16 -10.00
C ARG A 416 6.28 -18.51 -9.36
N LYS A 417 5.87 -18.47 -8.08
CA LYS A 417 5.43 -19.64 -7.30
C LYS A 417 4.12 -20.23 -7.83
N ARG A 418 3.15 -19.41 -8.23
CA ARG A 418 1.86 -19.88 -8.80
C ARG A 418 2.09 -20.71 -10.06
N VAL A 419 3.01 -20.29 -10.93
CA VAL A 419 3.32 -21.02 -12.16
C VAL A 419 4.04 -22.34 -11.86
N SER A 420 5.05 -22.33 -10.98
CA SER A 420 5.80 -23.55 -10.63
C SER A 420 4.94 -24.61 -9.94
N THR A 421 3.93 -24.18 -9.17
CA THR A 421 2.98 -25.06 -8.49
C THR A 421 1.80 -25.48 -9.37
N SER A 422 1.62 -24.97 -10.59
CA SER A 422 0.48 -25.35 -11.45
C SER A 422 0.75 -26.59 -12.34
N GLY A 423 1.86 -27.29 -12.13
CA GLY A 423 2.17 -28.54 -12.82
C GLY A 423 1.25 -29.72 -12.44
N PRO A 424 1.17 -30.79 -13.25
CA PRO A 424 0.13 -31.83 -13.18
C PRO A 424 0.04 -32.66 -11.88
N ILE A 425 0.90 -32.44 -10.87
CA ILE A 425 1.00 -33.26 -9.65
C ILE A 425 0.60 -32.49 -8.36
N SER A 426 0.26 -31.19 -8.42
CA SER A 426 0.35 -30.32 -7.24
C SER A 426 -0.91 -30.12 -6.38
N SER A 427 -2.11 -30.44 -6.87
CA SER A 427 -3.36 -29.96 -6.23
C SER A 427 -3.65 -30.58 -4.85
N LEU A 428 -3.01 -31.72 -4.53
CA LEU A 428 -3.09 -32.36 -3.22
C LEU A 428 -2.12 -31.74 -2.21
N PHE A 429 -0.97 -31.24 -2.67
CA PHE A 429 0.09 -30.69 -1.83
C PHE A 429 -0.27 -29.30 -1.26
N SER A 430 -0.98 -28.46 -2.02
CA SER A 430 -1.33 -27.09 -1.58
C SER A 430 -2.24 -27.06 -0.34
N LYS A 431 -3.20 -28.00 -0.23
CA LYS A 431 -4.09 -28.11 0.94
C LYS A 431 -3.39 -28.66 2.17
N LEU A 432 -2.48 -29.63 2.01
CA LEU A 432 -1.68 -30.17 3.13
C LEU A 432 -0.68 -29.13 3.65
N HIS A 433 -0.10 -28.33 2.75
CA HIS A 433 0.84 -27.25 3.07
C HIS A 433 0.19 -26.16 3.96
N ARG A 434 -1.05 -25.75 3.69
CA ARG A 434 -1.78 -24.75 4.50
C ARG A 434 -1.98 -25.18 5.96
N LEU A 435 -2.17 -26.48 6.22
CA LEU A 435 -2.37 -27.01 7.58
C LEU A 435 -1.08 -27.01 8.39
N ILE A 436 0.08 -27.25 7.75
CA ILE A 436 1.39 -27.27 8.42
C ILE A 436 1.83 -25.83 8.77
N ILE A 437 1.62 -24.87 7.86
CA ILE A 437 2.07 -23.48 8.05
C ILE A 437 1.29 -22.74 9.15
N ILE A 438 -0.02 -22.98 9.27
CA ILE A 438 -0.82 -22.41 10.37
C ILE A 438 -0.29 -22.93 11.72
N GLY A 439 0.13 -24.20 11.78
CA GLY A 439 0.71 -24.81 12.96
C GLY A 439 2.05 -24.22 13.40
N SER A 440 2.98 -23.94 12.46
CA SER A 440 4.29 -23.34 12.76
C SER A 440 4.19 -21.85 13.13
N SER A 441 3.34 -21.09 12.44
CA SER A 441 3.10 -19.68 12.73
C SER A 441 2.45 -19.48 14.11
N LEU A 442 1.46 -20.30 14.48
CA LEU A 442 0.88 -20.29 15.84
C LEU A 442 1.91 -20.63 16.92
N ARG A 443 2.83 -21.57 16.64
CA ARG A 443 3.92 -21.93 17.57
C ARG A 443 4.89 -20.76 17.79
N SER A 444 5.23 -20.01 16.73
CA SER A 444 6.07 -18.80 16.82
C SER A 444 5.36 -17.63 17.53
N SER A 445 4.05 -17.48 17.36
CA SER A 445 3.26 -16.46 18.08
C SER A 445 3.06 -16.81 19.55
N LEU A 446 2.93 -18.09 19.90
CA LEU A 446 2.83 -18.56 21.29
C LEU A 446 4.16 -18.41 22.03
N SER A 447 5.32 -18.64 21.39
CA SER A 447 6.63 -18.36 22.00
C SER A 447 6.86 -16.85 22.21
N GLN A 448 6.31 -15.99 21.33
CA GLN A 448 6.37 -14.52 21.44
C GLN A 448 5.48 -13.94 22.56
N ILE A 449 4.40 -14.62 22.95
CA ILE A 449 3.55 -14.20 24.08
C ILE A 449 4.24 -14.50 25.42
N ASN A 450 4.95 -15.63 25.51
CA ASN A 450 5.66 -16.01 26.74
C ASN A 450 6.87 -15.10 27.02
N SER A 451 7.64 -14.68 26.00
CA SER A 451 8.79 -13.78 26.22
C SER A 451 8.41 -12.34 26.61
N ARG A 452 7.13 -11.95 26.46
CA ARG A 452 6.63 -10.65 26.93
C ARG A 452 6.20 -10.66 28.40
N LYS A 453 5.94 -11.82 29.00
CA LYS A 453 5.63 -11.93 30.43
C LYS A 453 6.88 -11.85 31.30
N ASP A 454 8.03 -12.26 30.80
CA ASP A 454 9.28 -12.34 31.59
C ASP A 454 10.06 -11.01 31.68
N ASN A 455 9.60 -9.94 31.01
CA ASN A 455 10.29 -8.64 30.98
C ASN A 455 9.52 -7.50 31.69
N LYS A 456 8.59 -7.85 32.59
CA LYS A 456 7.78 -6.85 33.32
C LYS A 456 7.82 -7.07 34.83
N TYR A 457 9.02 -7.20 35.40
CA TYR A 457 9.27 -7.02 36.83
C TYR A 457 10.67 -6.42 37.01
N ASN A 458 10.72 -5.11 37.29
CA ASN A 458 11.71 -4.42 38.13
C ASN A 458 11.53 -2.89 38.05
N GLY A 459 11.03 -2.31 39.17
CA GLY A 459 11.15 -0.91 39.61
C GLY A 459 10.35 0.13 38.81
N ILE A 460 9.64 1.12 39.37
CA ILE A 460 9.84 1.88 40.61
C ILE A 460 8.46 2.40 41.09
N GLU A 461 8.40 2.62 42.39
CA GLU A 461 7.32 2.96 43.33
C GLU A 461 6.56 4.27 43.08
N ASP A 462 5.49 4.36 43.89
CA ASP A 462 4.39 5.29 44.05
C ASP A 462 4.71 6.80 44.19
N GLU A 463 3.74 7.65 43.84
CA GLU A 463 3.07 8.53 44.81
C GLU A 463 1.82 9.23 44.20
N ASP A 464 0.73 9.07 44.97
CA ASP A 464 -0.38 9.96 45.25
C ASP A 464 -1.58 10.22 44.31
N GLU A 465 -2.73 9.87 44.91
CA GLU A 465 -4.12 10.19 44.65
C GLU A 465 -4.36 11.71 44.61
N ASP A 466 -5.24 12.18 43.72
CA ASP A 466 -6.43 12.83 44.26
C ASP A 466 -7.62 12.89 43.29
N SER A 467 -8.77 12.74 43.93
CA SER A 467 -10.12 12.66 43.40
C SER A 467 -10.63 13.94 42.74
N LYS A 468 -11.47 13.82 41.71
CA LYS A 468 -12.82 14.46 41.69
C LYS A 468 -13.67 14.06 40.48
N LYS A 469 -14.81 13.51 40.85
CA LYS A 469 -15.98 13.07 40.11
C LYS A 469 -16.88 14.28 39.80
N TRP A 470 -17.30 14.48 38.56
CA TRP A 470 -18.47 15.31 38.22
C TRP A 470 -19.30 14.65 37.10
N ASP A 471 -20.58 14.51 37.40
CA ASP A 471 -21.60 13.76 36.67
C ASP A 471 -22.05 14.44 35.36
N LEU A 472 -22.39 13.59 34.40
CA LEU A 472 -23.04 13.89 33.13
C LEU A 472 -24.56 13.80 33.30
N GLU A 473 -25.30 14.89 33.07
CA GLU A 473 -26.71 14.78 32.64
C GLU A 473 -27.14 15.86 31.62
N ARG A 474 -27.52 15.35 30.44
CA ARG A 474 -28.62 15.70 29.53
C ARG A 474 -29.05 17.18 29.39
N ASN A 475 -29.00 17.66 28.14
CA ASN A 475 -30.19 18.18 27.46
C ASN A 475 -30.12 18.04 25.94
N LYS A 476 -31.23 17.56 25.35
CA LYS A 476 -31.46 17.38 23.90
C LYS A 476 -32.32 18.53 23.34
N SER A 477 -32.12 18.80 22.05
CA SER A 477 -33.00 19.46 21.05
C SER A 477 -32.60 20.89 20.62
N PRO A 478 -33.12 21.41 19.48
CA PRO A 478 -32.47 21.25 18.18
C PRO A 478 -32.25 22.59 17.45
N LEU A 479 -31.11 22.82 16.80
CA LEU A 479 -30.96 23.97 15.90
C LEU A 479 -31.05 23.56 14.43
N LYS A 480 -32.27 23.72 13.88
CA LYS A 480 -32.49 24.09 12.47
C LYS A 480 -32.49 25.62 12.36
N SER A 481 -31.90 26.10 11.27
CA SER A 481 -31.99 27.45 10.67
C SER A 481 -31.17 28.60 11.28
N ARG A 482 -30.14 29.02 10.55
CA ARG A 482 -29.93 30.42 10.10
C ARG A 482 -28.72 30.49 9.15
N ILE A 483 -29.00 30.45 7.86
CA ILE A 483 -28.07 30.99 6.86
C ILE A 483 -28.32 32.50 6.86
N SER A 484 -27.37 33.27 7.38
CA SER A 484 -27.30 34.71 7.10
C SER A 484 -25.92 35.04 6.53
N ASN A 485 -25.93 35.76 5.42
CA ASN A 485 -24.77 36.25 4.70
C ASN A 485 -23.86 37.07 5.64
N LYS A 486 -22.82 36.44 6.16
CA LYS A 486 -21.64 37.14 6.68
C LYS A 486 -20.40 36.51 6.07
N LYS A 487 -19.64 37.31 5.31
CA LYS A 487 -18.23 37.05 5.01
C LYS A 487 -17.49 37.04 6.36
N VAL A 488 -17.37 35.87 6.98
CA VAL A 488 -16.54 35.67 8.16
C VAL A 488 -15.17 35.26 7.68
N ASN A 489 -14.17 36.08 7.98
CA ASN A 489 -12.76 35.75 7.81
C ASN A 489 -12.41 34.69 8.88
N MET A 490 -12.62 33.41 8.57
CA MET A 490 -12.46 32.31 9.52
C MET A 490 -11.04 31.75 9.47
N LYS A 491 -10.26 31.91 10.54
CA LYS A 491 -9.10 31.04 10.82
C LYS A 491 -9.62 29.63 11.15
N LEU A 492 -8.94 28.57 10.68
CA LEU A 492 -9.29 27.19 11.02
C LEU A 492 -9.13 26.96 12.53
N THR A 493 -10.24 27.03 13.27
CA THR A 493 -10.38 26.48 14.63
C THR A 493 -10.84 25.02 14.55
N GLN A 494 -10.66 24.23 15.62
CA GLN A 494 -11.14 22.84 15.68
C GLN A 494 -12.64 22.70 15.32
N ASP A 495 -13.44 23.72 15.61
CA ASP A 495 -14.88 23.75 15.31
C ASP A 495 -15.19 23.81 13.81
N ASN A 496 -14.37 24.52 13.02
CA ASN A 496 -14.55 24.62 11.56
C ASN A 496 -14.19 23.32 10.85
N ILE A 497 -13.29 22.52 11.45
CA ILE A 497 -12.92 21.19 10.97
C ILE A 497 -14.04 20.19 11.29
N MET A 498 -14.71 20.31 12.45
CA MET A 498 -15.88 19.49 12.78
C MET A 498 -17.05 19.74 11.83
N GLU A 499 -17.35 21.01 11.54
CA GLU A 499 -18.40 21.37 10.57
C GLU A 499 -18.05 20.87 9.15
N TRP A 500 -16.78 20.98 8.76
CA TRP A 500 -16.23 20.42 7.52
C TRP A 500 -16.41 18.90 7.40
N PHE A 501 -16.09 18.14 8.45
CA PHE A 501 -16.24 16.67 8.43
C PHE A 501 -17.70 16.26 8.40
N LEU A 502 -18.54 16.88 9.23
CA LEU A 502 -19.98 16.61 9.25
C LEU A 502 -20.63 16.91 7.90
N LEU A 503 -20.24 18.02 7.24
CA LEU A 503 -20.73 18.39 5.91
C LEU A 503 -20.06 17.62 4.76
N SER A 504 -18.86 17.06 4.94
CA SER A 504 -18.29 16.15 3.94
C SER A 504 -19.01 14.81 3.90
N ALA A 505 -19.44 14.33 5.08
CA ALA A 505 -20.19 13.09 5.25
C ALA A 505 -21.68 13.25 4.89
N THR A 506 -22.26 14.45 5.02
CA THR A 506 -23.72 14.66 4.90
C THR A 506 -24.17 15.86 4.05
N GLY A 507 -23.25 16.68 3.54
CA GLY A 507 -23.53 17.95 2.88
C GLY A 507 -23.64 17.88 1.35
N THR A 508 -24.30 18.90 0.79
CA THR A 508 -24.51 19.08 -0.67
C THR A 508 -23.21 19.36 -1.43
N ASN A 509 -23.18 19.13 -2.75
CA ASN A 509 -22.00 19.44 -3.58
C ASN A 509 -21.55 20.90 -3.46
N LYS A 510 -22.49 21.86 -3.37
CA LYS A 510 -22.18 23.29 -3.20
C LYS A 510 -21.47 23.59 -1.88
N SER A 511 -21.86 22.94 -0.79
CA SER A 511 -21.14 23.09 0.49
C SER A 511 -19.72 22.52 0.38
N LYS A 512 -19.54 21.35 -0.24
CA LYS A 512 -18.22 20.73 -0.42
C LYS A 512 -17.27 21.63 -1.24
N GLU A 513 -17.76 22.22 -2.33
CA GLU A 513 -16.99 23.16 -3.17
C GLU A 513 -16.58 24.43 -2.41
N TYR A 514 -17.49 25.03 -1.64
CA TYR A 514 -17.19 26.22 -0.84
C TYR A 514 -16.06 25.98 0.16
N TYR A 515 -16.13 24.89 0.92
CA TYR A 515 -15.06 24.57 1.90
C TYR A 515 -13.75 24.14 1.23
N SER A 516 -13.78 23.45 0.09
CA SER A 516 -12.57 23.19 -0.72
C SER A 516 -11.90 24.51 -1.11
N SER A 517 -12.67 25.48 -1.60
CA SER A 517 -12.13 26.80 -2.00
C SER A 517 -11.53 27.57 -0.83
N LEU A 518 -12.12 27.44 0.37
CA LEU A 518 -11.63 28.06 1.59
C LEU A 518 -10.29 27.43 2.02
N LEU A 519 -10.19 26.11 1.97
CA LEU A 519 -8.96 25.37 2.26
C LEU A 519 -7.85 25.69 1.25
N ASP A 520 -8.17 25.71 -0.03
CA ASP A 520 -7.23 26.05 -1.10
C ASP A 520 -6.65 27.46 -0.92
N LYS A 521 -7.52 28.43 -0.61
CA LYS A 521 -7.11 29.80 -0.32
C LYS A 521 -6.19 29.84 0.91
N GLN A 522 -6.56 29.16 1.99
CA GLN A 522 -5.78 29.15 3.21
C GLN A 522 -4.47 28.37 3.10
N MET A 523 -4.40 27.33 2.27
CA MET A 523 -3.16 26.63 1.91
C MET A 523 -2.21 27.57 1.17
N LYS A 524 -2.72 28.33 0.20
CA LYS A 524 -1.94 29.35 -0.52
C LYS A 524 -1.47 30.47 0.42
N ASP A 525 -2.35 30.96 1.29
CA ASP A 525 -2.02 32.01 2.25
C ASP A 525 -0.96 31.53 3.27
N THR A 526 -1.02 30.27 3.73
CA THR A 526 -0.03 29.69 4.65
C THR A 526 1.33 29.48 3.98
N LEU A 527 1.36 29.22 2.66
CA LEU A 527 2.59 29.12 1.88
C LEU A 527 3.20 30.50 1.61
N GLN A 528 2.40 31.50 1.23
CA GLN A 528 2.86 32.87 1.01
C GLN A 528 3.34 33.56 2.28
N GLN A 529 2.63 33.41 3.40
CA GLN A 529 3.02 34.03 4.67
C GLN A 529 4.41 33.53 5.14
N LYS A 530 4.79 32.29 4.78
CA LYS A 530 6.07 31.71 5.18
C LYS A 530 7.23 31.99 4.22
N GLU A 531 6.97 32.24 2.94
CA GLU A 531 8.00 32.80 2.04
C GLU A 531 8.41 34.21 2.49
N ILE A 532 7.46 34.99 3.00
CA ILE A 532 7.71 36.31 3.58
C ILE A 532 8.49 36.21 4.90
N ASP A 533 8.22 35.22 5.74
CA ASP A 533 8.95 35.03 7.02
C ASP A 533 10.32 34.33 6.86
N SER A 534 10.67 33.84 5.65
CA SER A 534 11.94 33.14 5.35
C SER A 534 12.94 33.96 4.53
N ASN A 535 12.54 35.15 4.08
CA ASN A 535 13.42 36.20 3.57
C ASN A 535 13.68 37.23 4.67
#